data_AF-A0A7V2UEW7-F1
#
_entry.id   AF-A0A7V2UEW7-F1
#
_cell.length_a   1.000
_cell.length_b   1.000
_cell.length_c   1.000
_cell.angle_alpha   90.00
_cell.angle_beta   90.00
_cell.angle_gamma   90.00
#
_symmetry.space_group_name_H-M   'P 1'
#
loop_
_entity.id
_entity.type
_entity.pdbx_description
1 polymer ?
#
loop_
_entity_poly.entity_id
_entity_poly.type
_entity_poly.pdbx_seq_one_letter_code
_entity_poly.pdbx_strand_id
1 'polypeptide(L)'
;MAAPTLKIDGARFIITVDPERRIIRDGSILIEGQRLVRVDKAAALQHVTADRVIDARDMVVTPGFCNNHMHISYAHATRGIF
;
A
#
# COMPACT_ATOMS: atom_id res chain seq x y z
N MET A 1 -15.37 17.35 -7.41
CA MET A 1 -15.79 15.98 -7.01
C MET A 1 -14.93 15.54 -5.85
N ALA A 2 -15.46 14.75 -4.91
CA ALA A 2 -14.65 14.17 -3.84
C ALA A 2 -13.63 13.18 -4.42
N ALA A 3 -12.45 13.05 -3.79
CA ALA A 3 -11.46 12.07 -4.22
C ALA A 3 -11.94 10.65 -3.90
N PRO A 4 -11.71 9.65 -4.79
CA PRO A 4 -12.10 8.27 -4.52
C PRO A 4 -11.30 7.72 -3.34
N THR A 5 -11.93 6.86 -2.56
CA THR A 5 -11.36 6.30 -1.32
C THR A 5 -11.11 4.79 -1.46
N LEU A 6 -9.98 4.33 -0.93
CA LEU A 6 -9.60 2.93 -0.88
C LEU A 6 -9.16 2.56 0.54
N LYS A 7 -9.71 1.46 1.06
CA LYS A 7 -9.26 0.86 2.32
C LYS A 7 -8.59 -0.49 2.05
N ILE A 8 -7.34 -0.64 2.45
CA ILE A 8 -6.69 -1.96 2.56
C ILE A 8 -6.92 -2.41 4.00
N ASP A 9 -7.70 -3.46 4.20
CA ASP A 9 -8.26 -3.79 5.51
C ASP A 9 -7.71 -5.10 6.08
N GLY A 10 -7.25 -5.05 7.33
CA GLY A 10 -6.92 -6.23 8.12
C GLY A 10 -5.58 -6.90 7.76
N ALA A 11 -4.65 -6.21 7.09
CA ALA A 11 -3.33 -6.75 6.77
C ALA A 11 -2.64 -7.38 7.98
N ARG A 12 -2.12 -8.61 7.81
CA ARG A 12 -1.45 -9.33 8.91
C ARG A 12 -0.28 -8.54 9.46
N PHE A 13 0.52 -7.95 8.56
CA PHE A 13 1.55 -7.00 8.91
C PHE A 13 1.58 -5.84 7.91
N ILE A 14 1.71 -4.62 8.42
CA ILE A 14 2.08 -3.44 7.65
C ILE A 14 3.49 -3.04 8.08
N ILE A 15 4.42 -3.07 7.14
CA ILE A 15 5.78 -2.56 7.31
C ILE A 15 5.77 -1.11 6.85
N THR A 16 6.00 -0.14 7.74
CA THR A 16 5.86 1.29 7.38
C THR A 16 7.16 1.89 6.85
N VAL A 17 8.30 1.46 7.42
CA VAL A 17 9.62 2.09 7.19
C VAL A 17 9.59 3.60 7.51
N ASP A 18 8.72 4.01 8.43
CA ASP A 18 8.71 5.36 8.99
C ASP A 18 9.90 5.57 9.96
N PRO A 19 10.14 6.81 10.43
CA PRO A 19 11.24 7.10 11.35
C PRO A 19 11.23 6.25 12.63
N GLU A 20 10.04 5.86 13.12
CA GLU A 20 9.90 4.99 14.28
C GLU A 20 10.07 3.49 13.96
N ARG A 21 10.25 3.13 12.68
CA ARG A 21 10.39 1.75 12.17
C ARG A 21 9.26 0.84 12.63
N ARG A 22 8.02 1.34 12.60
CA ARG A 22 6.86 0.58 13.08
C ARG A 22 6.58 -0.64 12.20
N ILE A 23 6.17 -1.72 12.86
CA ILE A 23 5.51 -2.87 12.23
C ILE A 23 4.15 -3.01 12.88
N ILE A 24 3.10 -2.74 12.10
CA ILE A 24 1.72 -2.80 12.60
C ILE A 24 1.16 -4.18 12.28
N ARG A 25 1.02 -5.01 13.31
CA ARG A 25 0.28 -6.27 13.21
C ARG A 25 -1.23 -6.01 13.20
N ASP A 26 -1.97 -6.71 12.34
CA ASP A 26 -3.43 -6.61 12.19
C ASP A 26 -3.86 -5.15 11.93
N GLY A 27 -3.35 -4.59 10.83
CA GLY A 27 -3.45 -3.16 10.49
C GLY A 27 -4.27 -2.88 9.23
N SER A 28 -4.71 -1.64 9.07
CA SER A 28 -5.42 -1.16 7.89
C SER A 28 -4.88 0.18 7.40
N ILE A 29 -5.07 0.46 6.11
CA ILE A 29 -4.63 1.69 5.44
C ILE A 29 -5.81 2.33 4.75
N LEU A 30 -6.02 3.62 4.98
CA LEU A 30 -6.97 4.45 4.25
C LEU A 30 -6.24 5.36 3.25
N ILE A 31 -6.73 5.35 2.02
CA ILE A 31 -6.18 6.08 0.89
C ILE A 31 -7.29 6.98 0.34
N GLU A 32 -6.96 8.24 0.09
CA GLU A 32 -7.83 9.19 -0.62
C GLU A 32 -7.09 9.70 -1.87
N GLY A 33 -7.60 9.37 -3.05
CA GLY A 33 -6.92 9.63 -4.32
C GLY A 33 -5.53 8.99 -4.38
N GLN A 34 -4.49 9.82 -4.27
CA GLN A 34 -3.08 9.40 -4.34
C GLN A 34 -2.32 9.54 -3.01
N ARG A 35 -3.03 9.70 -1.89
CA ARG A 35 -2.42 9.95 -0.57
C ARG A 35 -2.88 8.94 0.47
N LEU A 36 -1.93 8.47 1.27
CA LEU A 36 -2.22 7.76 2.50
C LEU A 36 -2.76 8.76 3.51
N VAL A 37 -3.99 8.57 3.98
CA VAL A 37 -4.62 9.47 4.95
C VAL A 37 -4.51 8.92 6.37
N ARG A 38 -4.60 7.60 6.53
CA ARG A 38 -4.33 6.92 7.80
C ARG A 38 -3.69 5.54 7.59
N VAL A 39 -2.79 5.20 8.51
CA VAL A 39 -2.17 3.87 8.64
C VAL A 39 -2.21 3.55 10.14
N ASP A 40 -3.02 2.57 10.52
CA ASP A 40 -3.27 2.26 11.94
C ASP A 40 -3.67 0.79 12.13
N LYS A 41 -3.95 0.38 13.37
CA LYS A 41 -4.60 -0.89 13.71
C LYS A 41 -5.95 -0.98 13.01
N ALA A 42 -6.29 -2.18 12.54
CA ALA A 42 -7.58 -2.43 11.89
C ALA A 42 -8.76 -2.06 12.79
N ALA A 43 -8.65 -2.34 14.09
CA ALA A 43 -9.64 -1.96 15.10
C ALA A 43 -9.90 -0.45 15.16
N ALA A 44 -8.86 0.39 14.99
CA ALA A 44 -9.01 1.85 15.00
C ALA A 44 -9.72 2.38 13.75
N LEU A 45 -9.70 1.60 12.65
CA LEU A 45 -10.30 1.95 11.36
C LEU A 45 -11.55 1.12 11.03
N GLN A 46 -12.08 0.35 11.98
CA GLN A 46 -13.21 -0.57 11.74
C GLN A 46 -14.49 0.15 11.28
N HIS A 47 -14.73 1.37 11.76
CA HIS A 47 -15.91 2.17 11.44
C HIS A 47 -15.74 3.01 10.16
N VAL A 48 -14.55 3.02 9.57
CA VAL A 48 -14.26 3.83 8.37
C VAL A 48 -14.68 3.04 7.13
N THR A 49 -15.61 3.60 6.37
CA THR A 49 -16.03 3.12 5.05
C THR A 49 -15.15 3.71 3.96
N ALA A 50 -15.07 3.03 2.82
CA ALA A 50 -14.39 3.49 1.61
C ALA A 50 -15.15 3.00 0.37
N ASP A 51 -14.97 3.69 -0.76
CA ASP A 51 -15.60 3.34 -2.04
C ASP A 51 -15.15 1.95 -2.52
N ARG A 52 -13.91 1.58 -2.21
CA ARG A 52 -13.35 0.25 -2.44
C ARG A 52 -12.66 -0.26 -1.18
N VAL A 53 -12.86 -1.55 -0.91
CA VAL A 53 -12.16 -2.26 0.17
C VAL A 53 -11.38 -3.44 -0.43
N ILE A 54 -10.13 -3.61 0.00
CA ILE A 54 -9.30 -4.78 -0.29
C ILE A 54 -9.11 -5.53 1.04
N ASP A 55 -9.54 -6.79 1.08
CA ASP A 55 -9.29 -7.69 2.20
C ASP A 55 -7.84 -8.19 2.15
N ALA A 56 -7.06 -7.86 3.18
CA ALA A 56 -5.64 -8.17 3.27
C ALA A 56 -5.30 -9.12 4.43
N ARG A 57 -6.29 -9.81 5.03
CA ARG A 57 -6.12 -10.60 6.27
C ARG A 57 -4.93 -11.57 6.30
N ASP A 58 -4.61 -12.18 5.17
CA ASP A 58 -3.49 -13.13 5.04
C ASP A 58 -2.29 -12.56 4.25
N MET A 59 -2.19 -11.23 4.17
CA MET A 59 -1.18 -10.52 3.39
C MET A 59 -0.26 -9.65 4.25
N VAL A 60 0.91 -9.35 3.69
CA VAL A 60 1.83 -8.34 4.21
C VAL A 60 1.80 -7.14 3.28
N VAL A 61 1.64 -5.95 3.85
CA VAL A 61 1.75 -4.69 3.13
C VAL A 61 3.13 -4.08 3.39
N THR A 62 3.80 -3.69 2.31
CA THR A 62 5.08 -2.97 2.34
C THR A 62 4.92 -1.64 1.61
N PRO A 63 5.84 -0.67 1.80
CA PRO A 63 5.96 0.42 0.86
C PRO A 63 6.30 -0.16 -0.52
N GLY A 64 5.92 0.55 -1.58
CA GLY A 64 6.43 0.24 -2.91
C GLY A 64 7.95 0.33 -2.91
N PHE A 65 8.63 -0.61 -3.58
CA PHE A 65 10.09 -0.60 -3.63
C PHE A 65 10.59 0.53 -4.52
N CYS A 66 11.49 1.36 -3.98
CA CYS A 66 12.20 2.37 -4.74
C CYS A 66 13.47 1.77 -5.34
N ASN A 67 13.48 1.52 -6.65
CA ASN A 67 14.68 1.08 -7.34
C ASN A 67 15.51 2.30 -7.79
N ASN A 68 16.57 2.61 -7.04
CA ASN A 68 17.39 3.80 -7.28
C ASN A 68 18.48 3.60 -8.37
N HIS A 69 18.67 2.37 -8.84
CA HIS A 69 19.69 2.08 -9.84
C HIS A 69 19.30 0.85 -10.65
N MET A 70 18.90 1.08 -11.89
CA MET A 70 18.59 0.04 -12.85
C MET A 70 19.25 0.35 -14.19
N HIS A 71 19.99 -0.62 -14.72
CA HIS A 71 20.35 -0.63 -16.12
C HIS A 71 19.21 -1.25 -16.91
N ILE A 72 18.40 -0.43 -17.59
CA ILE A 72 17.32 -0.89 -18.48
C ILE A 72 17.94 -1.34 -19.81
N SER A 73 18.78 -2.36 -19.78
CA SER A 73 19.53 -2.84 -20.95
C SER A 73 18.91 -4.08 -21.59
N TYR A 74 18.12 -4.86 -20.83
CA TYR A 74 17.75 -6.22 -21.23
C TYR A 74 16.29 -6.42 -21.64
N ALA A 75 15.38 -5.48 -21.37
CA ALA A 75 13.95 -5.67 -21.65
C ALA A 75 13.43 -4.96 -22.91
N HIS A 76 14.03 -3.85 -23.35
CA HIS A 76 13.46 -3.02 -24.42
C HIS A 76 14.25 -3.07 -25.75
N ALA A 77 15.57 -3.31 -25.73
CA ALA A 77 16.37 -3.29 -26.96
C ALA A 77 16.47 -4.66 -27.67
N THR A 78 16.27 -5.78 -26.97
CA THR A 78 16.41 -7.14 -27.53
C THR A 78 15.08 -7.83 -27.81
N ARG A 79 13.95 -7.24 -27.39
CA ARG A 79 12.60 -7.81 -27.60
C ARG A 79 11.83 -7.18 -28.76
N GLY A 80 12.46 -6.29 -29.53
CA GLY A 80 11.80 -5.58 -30.62
C GLY A 80 10.72 -4.63 -30.10
N ILE A 81 10.69 -3.43 -30.66
CA ILE A 81 9.40 -2.78 -30.84
C ILE A 81 8.69 -3.65 -31.88
N PHE A 82 7.76 -4.48 -31.42
CA PHE A 82 6.71 -5.07 -32.25
C PHE A 82 5.39 -4.53 -31.75
#